data_AF-A0A2V7W6P4-F1
#
_entry.id   AF-A0A2V7W6P4-F1
#
_cell.length_a   1.000
_cell.length_b   1.000
_cell.length_c   1.000
_cell.angle_alpha   90.00
_cell.angle_beta   90.00
_cell.angle_gamma   90.00
#
_symmetry.space_group_name_H-M   'P 1'
#
loop_
_entity.id
_entity.type
_entity.pdbx_description
1 polymer ?
#
loop_
_entity_poly.entity_id
_entity_poly.type
_entity_poly.pdbx_seq_one_letter_code
_entity_poly.pdbx_strand_id
1 'polypeptide(L)'
;MLWHDAIRAARNDMGYSQKRLAELAKVQRRQLATLESGGNVTLSTLRKVLAQLPNLTSFSMDGVHIDAIHADPLSDPEYFQTVTMMCDAIEGMAESLIAHRKASPRDITALRAVNMRFGVRFDEKGEPTEGTGVAQASPDDSE
;
A
#
# COMPACT_ATOMS: atom_id res chain seq x y z
N MET A 1 -12.83 -22.82 -6.40
CA MET A 1 -13.13 -22.92 -4.94
C MET A 1 -14.21 -21.91 -4.60
N LEU A 2 -15.18 -22.25 -3.75
CA LEU A 2 -16.22 -21.29 -3.33
C LEU A 2 -15.61 -20.20 -2.46
N TRP A 3 -16.11 -18.97 -2.58
CA TRP A 3 -15.54 -17.78 -1.95
C TRP A 3 -15.37 -17.89 -0.42
N HIS A 4 -16.34 -18.47 0.28
CA HIS A 4 -16.32 -18.58 1.74
C HIS A 4 -15.27 -19.58 2.24
N ASP A 5 -15.09 -20.69 1.52
CA ASP A 5 -14.02 -21.64 1.81
C ASP A 5 -12.65 -21.05 1.48
N ALA A 6 -12.54 -20.27 0.39
CA ALA A 6 -11.30 -19.61 -0.01
C ALA A 6 -10.84 -18.60 1.07
N ILE A 7 -11.76 -17.80 1.61
CA ILE A 7 -11.50 -16.89 2.73
C ILE A 7 -11.05 -17.68 3.98
N ARG A 8 -11.72 -18.79 4.29
CA ARG A 8 -11.36 -19.63 5.44
C ARG A 8 -9.97 -20.24 5.30
N ALA A 9 -9.64 -20.77 4.11
CA ALA A 9 -8.33 -21.34 3.81
C ALA A 9 -7.24 -20.27 3.90
N ALA A 10 -7.43 -19.14 3.21
CA ALA A 10 -6.48 -18.02 3.26
C ALA A 10 -6.21 -17.55 4.70
N ARG A 11 -7.25 -17.44 5.53
CA ARG A 11 -7.08 -17.12 6.96
C ARG A 11 -6.24 -18.16 7.69
N ASN A 12 -6.50 -19.45 7.47
CA ASN A 12 -5.77 -20.53 8.12
C ASN A 12 -4.30 -20.57 7.68
N ASP A 13 -4.01 -20.34 6.39
CA ASP A 13 -2.66 -20.32 5.83
C ASP A 13 -1.82 -19.18 6.42
N MET A 14 -2.44 -18.05 6.76
CA MET A 14 -1.80 -16.95 7.51
C MET A 14 -1.66 -17.23 9.01
N GLY A 15 -2.15 -18.37 9.51
CA GLY A 15 -2.15 -18.70 10.94
C GLY A 15 -3.09 -17.83 11.79
N TYR A 16 -4.11 -17.22 11.17
CA TYR A 16 -5.03 -16.33 11.87
C TYR A 16 -6.21 -17.09 12.47
N SER A 17 -6.50 -16.84 13.75
CA SER A 17 -7.79 -17.22 14.32
C SER A 17 -8.90 -16.31 13.75
N GLN A 18 -10.16 -16.78 13.76
CA GLN A 18 -11.30 -15.92 13.40
C GLN A 18 -11.35 -14.64 14.23
N LYS A 19 -11.04 -14.71 15.53
CA LYS A 19 -11.03 -13.54 16.39
C LYS A 19 -10.01 -12.51 15.88
N ARG A 20 -8.79 -12.96 15.58
CA ARG A 20 -7.71 -12.11 15.08
C ARG A 20 -8.06 -11.43 13.77
N LEU A 21 -8.57 -12.17 12.78
CA LEU A 21 -8.95 -11.58 11.50
C LEU A 21 -10.12 -10.59 11.65
N ALA A 22 -11.11 -10.90 12.50
CA ALA A 22 -12.21 -9.98 12.76
C ALA A 22 -11.75 -8.66 13.39
N GLU A 23 -10.79 -8.73 14.32
CA GLU A 23 -10.17 -7.55 14.94
C GLU A 23 -9.41 -6.70 13.91
N LEU A 24 -8.57 -7.32 13.08
CA LEU A 24 -7.82 -6.63 12.01
C LEU A 24 -8.75 -5.95 10.99
N ALA A 25 -9.78 -6.67 10.55
CA ALA A 25 -10.76 -6.16 9.61
C ALA A 25 -11.77 -5.18 10.24
N LYS A 26 -11.73 -4.97 11.56
CA LYS A 26 -12.68 -4.13 12.31
C LYS A 26 -14.14 -4.54 12.04
N VAL A 27 -14.41 -5.85 12.06
CA VAL A 27 -15.73 -6.45 11.91
C VAL A 27 -16.08 -7.29 13.14
N GLN A 28 -17.36 -7.54 13.37
CA GLN A 28 -17.75 -8.42 14.48
C GLN A 28 -17.37 -9.87 14.14
N ARG A 29 -16.88 -10.64 15.13
CA ARG A 29 -16.53 -12.06 14.95
C ARG A 29 -17.69 -12.88 14.37
N ARG A 30 -18.94 -12.58 14.76
CA ARG A 30 -20.14 -13.23 14.21
C ARG A 30 -20.32 -12.96 12.71
N GLN A 31 -19.98 -11.76 12.24
CA GLN A 31 -20.04 -11.43 10.81
C GLN A 31 -18.99 -12.23 10.02
N LEU A 32 -17.77 -12.37 10.57
CA LEU A 32 -16.75 -13.21 9.95
C LEU A 32 -17.17 -14.69 9.92
N ALA A 33 -17.75 -15.21 11.01
CA ALA A 33 -18.25 -16.58 11.03
C ALA A 33 -19.37 -16.82 10.00
N THR A 34 -20.27 -15.83 9.85
CA THR A 34 -21.33 -15.86 8.83
C THR A 34 -20.75 -15.84 7.41
N LEU A 35 -19.76 -14.97 7.17
CA LEU A 35 -19.03 -14.89 5.90
C LEU A 35 -18.36 -16.24 5.57
N GLU A 36 -17.61 -16.81 6.50
CA GLU A 36 -16.92 -18.10 6.29
C GLU A 36 -17.88 -19.29 6.17
N SER A 37 -19.12 -19.20 6.63
CA SER A 37 -20.14 -20.24 6.45
C SER A 37 -20.95 -20.07 5.16
N GLY A 38 -20.59 -19.12 4.28
CA GLY A 38 -21.35 -18.82 3.06
C GLY A 38 -22.63 -18.02 3.29
N GLY A 39 -22.83 -17.47 4.49
CA GLY A 39 -23.95 -16.61 4.82
C GLY A 39 -23.81 -15.21 4.21
N ASN A 40 -24.93 -14.51 4.14
CA ASN A 40 -24.98 -13.20 3.52
C ASN A 40 -24.36 -12.12 4.43
N VAL A 41 -23.48 -11.30 3.88
CA VAL A 41 -22.90 -10.13 4.54
C VAL A 41 -22.81 -8.97 3.56
N THR A 42 -22.65 -7.75 4.07
CA THR A 42 -22.50 -6.58 3.20
C THR A 42 -21.20 -6.64 2.40
N LEU A 43 -21.19 -6.06 1.19
CA LEU A 43 -19.97 -5.89 0.40
C LEU A 43 -18.88 -5.10 1.15
N SER A 44 -19.28 -4.19 2.05
CA SER A 44 -18.34 -3.46 2.92
C SER A 44 -17.62 -4.40 3.89
N THR A 45 -18.35 -5.33 4.50
CA THR A 45 -17.79 -6.37 5.37
C THR A 45 -16.84 -7.28 4.59
N LEU A 46 -17.27 -7.76 3.42
CA LEU A 46 -16.45 -8.60 2.54
C LEU A 46 -15.13 -7.89 2.19
N ARG A 47 -15.20 -6.64 1.71
CA ARG A 47 -14.02 -5.84 1.34
C ARG A 47 -13.04 -5.67 2.51
N LYS A 48 -13.53 -5.36 3.71
CA LYS A 48 -12.70 -5.19 4.90
C LYS A 48 -11.94 -6.47 5.26
N VAL A 49 -12.59 -7.63 5.11
CA VAL A 49 -11.97 -8.93 5.38
C VAL A 49 -10.94 -9.27 4.30
N LEU A 50 -11.30 -9.13 3.02
CA LEU A 50 -10.38 -9.41 1.90
C LEU A 50 -9.12 -8.54 1.96
N ALA A 51 -9.23 -7.28 2.36
CA ALA A 51 -8.08 -6.38 2.52
C ALA A 51 -7.06 -6.83 3.60
N GLN A 52 -7.42 -7.80 4.44
CA GLN A 52 -6.53 -8.38 5.45
C GLN A 52 -6.03 -9.78 5.08
N LEU A 53 -6.35 -10.26 3.87
CA LEU A 53 -5.97 -11.57 3.34
C LEU A 53 -5.19 -11.43 2.03
N PRO A 54 -3.95 -10.89 2.06
CA PRO A 54 -3.14 -10.67 0.87
C PRO A 54 -2.71 -11.96 0.16
N ASN A 55 -2.80 -13.11 0.82
CA ASN A 55 -2.54 -14.43 0.24
C ASN A 55 -3.73 -15.00 -0.56
N LEU A 56 -4.91 -14.38 -0.48
CA LEU A 56 -6.06 -14.77 -1.27
C LEU A 56 -5.99 -14.09 -2.63
N THR A 57 -5.54 -14.81 -3.65
CA THR A 57 -5.30 -14.27 -4.99
C THR A 57 -6.51 -14.35 -5.92
N SER A 58 -7.39 -15.33 -5.74
CA SER A 58 -8.60 -15.49 -6.53
C SER A 58 -9.66 -16.30 -5.79
N PHE A 59 -10.94 -16.10 -6.14
CA PHE A 59 -12.05 -16.93 -5.67
C PHE A 59 -13.23 -16.89 -6.64
N SER A 60 -14.21 -17.78 -6.47
CA SER A 60 -15.44 -17.78 -7.27
C SER A 60 -16.67 -17.49 -6.43
N MET A 61 -17.55 -16.62 -6.94
CA MET A 61 -18.84 -16.28 -6.36
C MET A 61 -19.94 -16.54 -7.40
N ASP A 62 -20.80 -17.52 -7.16
CA ASP A 62 -21.93 -17.89 -8.05
C ASP A 62 -21.55 -18.03 -9.54
N GLY A 63 -20.40 -18.63 -9.82
CA GLY A 63 -19.89 -18.84 -11.18
C GLY A 63 -19.10 -17.65 -11.75
N VAL A 64 -19.09 -16.50 -11.08
CA VAL A 64 -18.21 -15.38 -11.40
C VAL A 64 -16.85 -15.61 -10.76
N HIS A 65 -15.80 -15.61 -11.58
CA HIS A 65 -14.42 -15.69 -11.09
C HIS A 65 -13.92 -14.28 -10.78
N ILE A 66 -13.34 -14.10 -9.59
CA ILE A 66 -12.82 -12.83 -9.11
C ILE A 66 -11.35 -13.03 -8.81
N ASP A 67 -10.50 -12.29 -9.51
CA ASP A 67 -9.10 -12.15 -9.15
C ASP A 67 -9.02 -11.15 -7.98
N ALA A 68 -8.70 -11.68 -6.79
CA ALA A 68 -8.56 -10.92 -5.55
C ALA A 68 -7.20 -10.22 -5.46
N ILE A 69 -6.52 -10.05 -6.61
CA ILE A 69 -5.32 -9.24 -6.75
C ILE A 69 -5.71 -7.85 -6.24
N HIS A 70 -5.07 -7.43 -5.14
CA HIS A 70 -4.82 -6.02 -4.92
C HIS A 70 -4.25 -5.52 -6.24
N ALA A 71 -5.07 -4.86 -7.07
CA ALA A 71 -4.55 -3.97 -8.08
C ALA A 71 -3.75 -2.96 -7.26
N ASP A 72 -2.47 -3.24 -7.05
CA ASP A 72 -1.52 -2.22 -6.74
C ASP A 72 -1.77 -1.19 -7.84
N PRO A 73 -2.26 0.01 -7.49
CA PRO A 73 -2.60 1.00 -8.50
C PRO A 73 -1.39 1.29 -9.40
N LEU A 74 -0.17 1.09 -8.90
CA LEU A 74 1.08 1.23 -9.64
C LEU A 74 1.36 0.06 -10.60
N SER A 75 0.64 -1.05 -10.49
CA SER A 75 0.67 -2.17 -11.45
C SER A 75 -0.18 -1.91 -12.69
N ASP A 76 -1.10 -0.94 -12.64
CA ASP A 76 -1.80 -0.45 -13.82
C ASP A 76 -0.91 0.58 -14.54
N PRO A 77 -0.41 0.28 -15.76
CA PRO A 77 0.49 1.17 -16.47
C PRO A 77 -0.09 2.58 -16.71
N GLU A 78 -1.40 2.69 -16.93
CA GLU A 78 -2.05 3.98 -17.18
C GLU A 78 -2.15 4.81 -15.90
N TYR A 79 -2.47 4.17 -14.78
CA TYR A 79 -2.50 4.83 -13.48
C TYR A 79 -1.10 5.24 -13.01
N PHE A 80 -0.11 4.35 -13.17
CA PHE A 80 1.29 4.65 -12.88
C PHE A 80 1.78 5.86 -13.67
N GLN A 81 1.56 5.87 -14.98
CA GLN A 81 1.92 6.99 -15.85
C GLN A 81 1.24 8.30 -15.42
N THR A 82 -0.03 8.25 -15.04
CA THR A 82 -0.77 9.42 -14.54
C THR A 82 -0.16 9.97 -13.26
N VAL A 83 0.23 9.10 -12.32
CA VAL A 83 0.89 9.50 -11.06
C VAL A 83 2.26 10.11 -11.34
N THR A 84 3.07 9.51 -12.22
CA THR A 84 4.37 10.06 -12.62
C THR A 84 4.23 11.44 -13.24
N MET A 85 3.32 11.62 -14.20
CA MET A 85 3.07 12.92 -14.80
C MET A 85 2.64 13.98 -13.78
N MET A 86 1.89 13.59 -12.75
CA MET A 86 1.48 14.49 -11.68
C MET A 86 2.66 14.89 -10.78
N CYS A 87 3.55 13.96 -10.46
CA CYS A 87 4.78 14.25 -9.73
C CYS A 87 5.68 15.22 -10.51
N ASP A 88 5.94 14.93 -11.79
CA ASP A 88 6.77 15.77 -12.67
C ASP A 88 6.20 17.19 -12.79
N ALA A 89 4.88 17.32 -12.91
CA ALA A 89 4.22 18.62 -12.95
C ALA A 89 4.37 19.39 -11.63
N ILE A 90 4.29 18.73 -10.49
CA ILE A 90 4.49 19.34 -9.17
C ILE A 90 5.95 19.78 -8.99
N GLU A 91 6.91 18.97 -9.41
CA GLU A 91 8.33 19.30 -9.39
C GLU A 91 8.62 20.51 -10.30
N GLY A 92 8.16 20.49 -11.55
CA GLY A 92 8.31 21.62 -12.46
C GLY A 92 7.64 22.90 -11.96
N MET A 93 6.49 22.80 -11.29
CA MET A 93 5.88 23.95 -10.62
C MET A 93 6.72 24.45 -9.44
N ALA A 94 7.28 23.56 -8.63
CA ALA A 94 8.14 23.93 -7.51
C ALA A 94 9.43 24.62 -7.99
N GLU A 95 10.07 24.09 -9.04
CA GLU A 95 11.24 24.69 -9.68
C GLU A 95 10.92 26.06 -10.29
N SER A 96 9.80 26.18 -11.00
CA SER A 96 9.35 27.46 -11.54
C SER A 96 9.07 28.48 -10.44
N LEU A 97 8.47 28.06 -9.32
CA LEU A 97 8.24 28.90 -8.15
C LEU A 97 9.56 29.33 -7.47
N ILE A 98 10.56 28.44 -7.39
CA ILE A 98 11.90 28.77 -6.88
C ILE A 98 12.63 29.73 -7.83
N ALA A 99 12.47 29.56 -9.15
CA ALA A 99 13.13 30.40 -10.14
C ALA A 99 12.49 31.80 -10.23
N HIS A 100 11.17 31.91 -10.07
CA HIS A 100 10.43 33.17 -10.21
C HIS A 100 10.25 33.95 -8.90
N ARG A 101 10.26 33.27 -7.75
CA ARG A 101 10.31 33.92 -6.44
C ARG A 101 11.79 33.97 -6.03
N LYS A 102 12.29 35.08 -5.52
CA LYS A 102 13.49 35.04 -4.66
C LYS A 102 13.16 34.14 -3.46
N ALA A 103 13.30 32.82 -3.60
CA ALA A 103 12.82 31.85 -2.63
C ALA A 103 13.52 32.10 -1.30
N SER A 104 12.75 32.26 -0.24
CA SER A 104 13.35 32.43 1.08
C SER A 104 13.94 31.08 1.52
N PRO A 105 14.99 31.06 2.36
CA PRO A 105 15.59 29.81 2.86
C PRO A 105 14.60 28.83 3.50
N ARG A 106 13.47 29.34 4.03
CA ARG A 106 12.37 28.54 4.57
C ARG A 106 11.62 27.72 3.51
N ASP A 107 11.42 28.29 2.31
CA ASP A 107 10.70 27.64 1.22
C ASP A 107 11.53 26.46 0.65
N ILE A 108 12.85 26.67 0.51
CA ILE A 108 13.80 25.63 0.08
C ILE A 108 13.87 24.47 1.10
N THR A 109 13.81 24.80 2.40
CA THR A 109 13.82 23.78 3.47
C THR A 109 12.54 22.94 3.46
N ALA A 110 11.38 23.54 3.21
CA ALA A 110 10.11 22.83 3.12
C ALA A 110 10.09 21.86 1.92
N LEU A 111 10.61 22.28 0.76
CA LEU A 111 10.69 21.44 -0.44
C LEU A 111 11.68 20.27 -0.27
N ARG A 112 12.84 20.48 0.36
CA ARG A 112 13.77 19.39 0.73
C ARG A 112 13.15 18.39 1.70
N ALA A 113 12.31 18.85 2.63
CA ALA A 113 11.62 17.97 3.58
C ALA A 113 10.56 17.09 2.91
N VAL A 114 9.89 17.59 1.86
CA VAL A 114 8.99 16.78 1.02
C VAL A 114 9.79 15.72 0.27
N ASN A 115 10.95 16.07 -0.28
CA ASN A 115 11.81 15.15 -1.03
C ASN A 115 12.38 14.02 -0.14
N MET A 116 12.81 14.34 1.09
CA MET A 116 13.24 13.33 2.08
C MET A 116 12.14 12.34 2.47
N ARG A 117 10.85 12.68 2.29
CA ARG A 117 9.72 11.79 2.59
C ARG A 117 9.49 10.73 1.52
N PHE A 118 10.03 10.92 0.31
CA PHE A 118 9.95 10.00 -0.82
C PHE A 118 11.27 9.28 -1.15
N GLY A 119 12.33 9.51 -0.34
CA GLY A 119 13.55 8.70 -0.38
C GLY A 119 14.58 9.07 -1.46
N VAL A 120 14.38 10.14 -2.23
CA VAL A 120 15.33 10.59 -3.25
C VAL A 120 16.27 11.64 -2.66
N ARG A 121 17.59 11.40 -2.72
CA ARG A 121 18.62 12.36 -2.29
C ARG A 121 19.27 13.02 -3.50
N PHE A 122 19.41 14.33 -3.47
CA PHE A 122 20.09 15.13 -4.49
C PHE A 122 21.35 15.76 -3.90
N ASP A 123 22.42 15.85 -4.68
CA ASP A 123 23.67 16.46 -4.25
C ASP A 123 23.60 18.00 -4.23
N GLU A 124 24.70 18.66 -3.85
CA GLU A 124 24.79 20.13 -3.79
C GLU A 124 24.62 20.82 -5.15
N LYS A 125 24.66 20.06 -6.25
CA LYS A 125 24.47 20.52 -7.63
C LYS A 125 23.08 20.16 -8.18
N GLY A 126 22.27 19.43 -7.44
CA GLY A 126 20.90 19.07 -7.82
C GLY A 126 20.81 17.80 -8.66
N GLU A 127 21.85 16.96 -8.70
CA GLU A 127 21.81 15.68 -9.43
C GLU A 127 21.29 14.54 -8.53
N PRO A 128 20.44 13.63 -9.05
CA PRO A 128 19.91 12.51 -8.28
C PRO A 128 21.03 11.53 -7.92
N THR A 129 21.20 11.25 -6.62
CA THR A 129 22.17 10.27 -6.11
C THR A 129 21.46 8.97 -5.75
N GLU A 130 21.92 7.84 -6.30
CA GLU A 130 21.42 6.51 -5.94
C GLU A 130 21.70 6.23 -4.45
N GLY A 131 20.66 6.34 -3.63
CA GLY A 131 20.69 5.91 -2.23
C GLY A 131 20.53 4.40 -2.16
N THR A 132 21.65 3.68 -2.01
CA THR A 132 21.70 2.30 -1.53
C THR A 132 20.96 2.19 -0.19
N GLY A 133 19.71 1.79 -0.25
CA GLY A 133 18.97 1.33 0.92
C GLY A 133 19.41 -0.08 1.31
N VAL A 134 20.52 -0.20 2.03
CA VAL A 134 20.71 -1.31 2.96
C VAL A 134 21.23 -0.73 4.26
N ALA A 135 20.31 -0.57 5.22
CA ALA A 135 20.70 -0.58 6.61
C ALA A 135 21.33 -1.96 6.89
N GLN A 136 22.65 -2.05 6.83
CA GLN A 136 23.36 -3.11 7.53
C GLN A 136 23.11 -2.85 9.01
N ALA A 137 22.37 -3.77 9.65
CA ALA A 137 22.38 -3.88 11.09
C ALA A 137 23.82 -4.13 11.52
N SER A 138 24.39 -3.22 12.32
CA SER A 138 25.64 -3.47 13.03
C SER A 138 25.49 -4.77 13.84
N PRO A 139 26.46 -5.69 13.79
CA PRO A 139 26.49 -6.79 14.72
C PRO A 139 26.86 -6.25 16.10
N ASP A 140 26.09 -6.73 17.07
CA ASP A 140 26.28 -6.70 18.51
C ASP A 140 27.76 -6.60 18.94
N ASP A 141 28.11 -5.51 19.63
CA ASP A 141 29.32 -5.45 20.46
C ASP A 141 29.05 -6.31 21.71
N SER A 142 29.49 -7.57 21.66
CA SER A 142 29.69 -8.42 22.83
C SER A 142 31.13 -8.92 22.83
N GLU A 143 31.98 -8.21 23.60
CA GLU A 143 33.14 -8.78 24.31
C GLU A 143 33.16 -8.26 25.74
#